data_AF-A0A396FH99-F1
#
_entry.id   AF-A0A396FH99-F1
#
_cell.length_a   1.000
_cell.length_b   1.000
_cell.length_c   1.000
_cell.angle_alpha   90.00
_cell.angle_beta   90.00
_cell.angle_gamma   90.00
#
_symmetry.space_group_name_H-M   'P 1'
#
loop_
_entity.id
_entity.type
_entity.pdbx_description
1 polymer ?
#
loop_
_entity_poly.entity_id
_entity_poly.type
_entity_poly.pdbx_seq_one_letter_code
_entity_poly.pdbx_strand_id
1 'polypeptide(L)'
;MAPSVPEDFFAVIATAWNTAHFASMQKCAHKFYFIQDFEPWFYPMGEMYLNAEASYRYELNPITIGRWLSKKVEPYYSHEVPYCDFGVSDIYTSQEQNLSREYAVCAIYQSNKDRRLSGMLLDAIKLLLKLDDAVVVYLYGEDAMPPIRHPRVRSLGILTADECASLYAKCVAGVSLSVTNPSRLPFEMLASKLSVIEIYRENNLLDFPEGTIHLAEPSACGIASSILEALSGSKYDSPNRFSCTSIERENEMFFEAFTRYLNEESSLASGKSAFGDALKTEEQSKVFLLSDHLADARLRSSAMSQTLIQASSVDLTVRFESALMPVDVRAAVWRADDQSDIRWISLESRDGHFAGHVPLFLNDDEEAYLRIHIYSFAEDGKNPLCVAELSQLVCLSPSRNAHPVVRSVESGACSVSAVFNLSDDYCEPCQPSASTGVEGGHVALLKRLFRRS
;
A
#
# COMPACT_ATOMS: atom_id res chain seq x y z
N MET A 1 -24.68 9.87 -5.40
CA MET A 1 -23.50 9.96 -6.30
C MET A 1 -22.26 9.74 -5.43
N ALA A 2 -21.38 8.82 -5.83
CA ALA A 2 -20.13 8.55 -5.12
C ALA A 2 -19.22 9.79 -5.10
N PRO A 3 -18.31 9.95 -4.13
CA PRO A 3 -17.22 10.89 -4.29
C PRO A 3 -16.29 10.31 -5.36
N SER A 4 -16.49 10.70 -6.62
CA SER A 4 -15.34 10.87 -7.50
C SER A 4 -14.38 11.80 -6.77
N VAL A 5 -13.09 11.49 -6.75
CA VAL A 5 -12.05 12.51 -6.52
C VAL A 5 -12.46 13.73 -7.34
N PRO A 6 -12.81 14.90 -6.74
CA PRO A 6 -13.23 16.08 -7.49
C PRO A 6 -12.38 16.28 -8.74
N GLU A 7 -13.00 16.58 -9.88
CA GLU A 7 -12.28 16.80 -11.15
C GLU A 7 -11.28 17.99 -11.08
N ASP A 8 -11.20 18.66 -9.93
CA ASP A 8 -10.50 19.92 -9.69
C ASP A 8 -9.18 19.77 -8.91
N PHE A 9 -8.72 18.54 -8.59
CA PHE A 9 -7.42 18.40 -7.94
C PHE A 9 -6.29 18.82 -8.87
N PHE A 10 -5.42 19.70 -8.36
CA PHE A 10 -4.25 20.20 -9.08
C PHE A 10 -3.27 19.08 -9.46
N ALA A 11 -3.01 18.15 -8.55
CA ALA A 11 -2.09 17.04 -8.74
C ALA A 11 -2.58 15.75 -8.07
N VAL A 12 -2.21 14.60 -8.63
CA VAL A 12 -2.33 13.27 -8.01
C VAL A 12 -0.96 12.64 -7.88
N ILE A 13 -0.67 12.01 -6.73
CA ILE A 13 0.62 11.39 -6.43
C ILE A 13 0.39 9.96 -5.97
N ALA A 14 0.86 8.99 -6.75
CA ALA A 14 0.94 7.59 -6.34
C ALA A 14 2.13 7.38 -5.39
N THR A 15 2.03 6.40 -4.48
CA THR A 15 3.09 6.11 -3.51
C THR A 15 3.46 4.62 -3.45
N ALA A 16 2.47 3.73 -3.47
CA ALA A 16 2.68 2.29 -3.58
C ALA A 16 2.37 1.81 -5.00
N TRP A 17 3.01 0.73 -5.46
CA TRP A 17 2.88 0.23 -6.84
C TRP A 17 1.43 -0.05 -7.24
N ASN A 18 0.62 -0.53 -6.30
CA ASN A 18 -0.79 -0.85 -6.52
C ASN A 18 -1.70 0.39 -6.62
N THR A 19 -1.19 1.58 -6.28
CA THR A 19 -1.89 2.87 -6.44
C THR A 19 -1.58 3.58 -7.75
N ALA A 20 -0.48 3.20 -8.41
CA ALA A 20 0.02 3.88 -9.61
C ALA A 20 -0.95 3.82 -10.79
N HIS A 21 -1.57 2.65 -11.03
CA HIS A 21 -2.57 2.50 -12.09
C HIS A 21 -3.80 3.39 -11.83
N PHE A 22 -4.27 3.46 -10.57
CA PHE A 22 -5.37 4.35 -10.23
C PHE A 22 -5.01 5.82 -10.51
N ALA A 23 -3.82 6.26 -10.06
CA ALA A 23 -3.36 7.63 -10.24
C ALA A 23 -3.25 8.00 -11.73
N SER A 24 -2.77 7.09 -12.58
CA SER A 24 -2.64 7.33 -14.03
C SER A 24 -3.98 7.50 -14.72
N MET A 25 -5.04 6.89 -14.20
CA MET A 25 -6.40 6.99 -14.74
C MET A 25 -7.16 8.27 -14.33
N GLN A 26 -6.66 9.05 -13.37
CA GLN A 26 -7.37 10.24 -12.90
C GLN A 26 -7.41 11.35 -13.96
N LYS A 27 -8.49 12.13 -13.98
CA LYS A 27 -8.62 13.34 -14.82
C LYS A 27 -7.89 14.54 -14.19
N CYS A 28 -6.63 14.36 -13.85
CA CYS A 28 -5.78 15.38 -13.25
C CYS A 28 -4.70 15.80 -14.25
N ALA A 29 -4.42 17.10 -14.32
CA ALA A 29 -3.41 17.64 -15.23
C ALA A 29 -1.98 17.19 -14.86
N HIS A 30 -1.70 17.03 -13.57
CA HIS A 30 -0.38 16.68 -13.08
C HIS A 30 -0.42 15.36 -12.29
N LYS A 31 0.28 14.35 -12.79
CA LYS A 31 0.29 13.00 -12.22
C LYS A 31 1.71 12.59 -11.87
N PHE A 32 1.93 12.19 -10.63
CA PHE A 32 3.25 11.88 -10.09
C PHE A 32 3.27 10.49 -9.48
N TYR A 33 4.47 9.95 -9.34
CA TYR A 33 4.74 8.73 -8.60
C TYR A 33 5.93 8.96 -7.67
N PHE A 34 5.68 8.99 -6.36
CA PHE A 34 6.74 8.98 -5.36
C PHE A 34 7.17 7.54 -5.05
N ILE A 35 8.25 7.10 -5.69
CA ILE A 35 8.75 5.73 -5.65
C ILE A 35 9.73 5.60 -4.48
N GLN A 36 9.33 4.83 -3.47
CA GLN A 36 10.08 4.71 -2.21
C GLN A 36 10.99 3.48 -2.15
N ASP A 37 10.71 2.47 -2.97
CA ASP A 37 11.49 1.24 -3.06
C ASP A 37 11.33 0.64 -4.46
N PHE A 38 12.19 -0.33 -4.80
CA PHE A 38 11.96 -1.18 -5.95
C PHE A 38 11.00 -2.30 -5.56
N GLU A 39 9.71 -1.94 -5.45
CA GLU A 39 8.61 -2.81 -4.99
C GLU A 39 8.46 -4.15 -5.75
N PRO A 40 8.90 -4.32 -7.02
CA PRO A 40 8.93 -5.66 -7.65
C PRO A 40 9.71 -6.68 -6.83
N TRP A 41 10.79 -6.28 -6.14
CA TRP A 41 11.59 -7.19 -5.29
C TRP A 41 10.88 -7.66 -4.03
N PHE A 42 9.67 -7.18 -3.73
CA PHE A 42 8.86 -7.72 -2.63
C PHE A 42 8.21 -9.06 -2.98
N TYR A 43 8.25 -9.44 -4.26
CA TYR A 43 7.63 -10.65 -4.77
C TYR A 43 8.66 -11.53 -5.47
N PRO A 44 8.53 -12.87 -5.38
CA PRO A 44 9.19 -13.76 -6.32
C PRO A 44 8.81 -13.39 -7.75
N MET A 45 9.71 -13.67 -8.70
CA MET A 45 9.44 -13.47 -10.13
C MET A 45 8.15 -14.20 -10.53
N GLY A 46 7.14 -13.44 -10.94
CA GLY A 46 5.78 -13.92 -11.16
C GLY A 46 4.81 -12.76 -11.39
N GLU A 47 3.51 -13.02 -11.32
CA GLU A 47 2.47 -12.03 -11.64
C GLU A 47 2.59 -10.74 -10.82
N MET A 48 2.73 -10.84 -9.49
CA MET A 48 2.85 -9.67 -8.61
C MET A 48 4.12 -8.86 -8.91
N TYR A 49 5.24 -9.53 -9.19
CA TYR A 49 6.47 -8.87 -9.63
C TYR A 49 6.23 -8.09 -10.92
N LEU A 50 5.63 -8.72 -11.93
CA LEU A 50 5.39 -8.11 -13.24
C LEU A 50 4.41 -6.94 -13.15
N ASN A 51 3.38 -7.05 -12.31
CA ASN A 51 2.40 -5.99 -12.08
C ASN A 51 3.03 -4.80 -11.34
N ALA A 52 3.86 -5.06 -10.33
CA ALA A 52 4.62 -4.01 -9.65
C ALA A 52 5.62 -3.33 -10.60
N GLU A 53 6.32 -4.09 -11.44
CA GLU A 53 7.29 -3.53 -12.41
C GLU A 53 6.58 -2.72 -13.51
N ALA A 54 5.38 -3.16 -13.93
CA ALA A 54 4.57 -2.42 -14.88
C ALA A 54 4.15 -1.04 -14.38
N SER A 55 4.11 -0.81 -13.06
CA SER A 55 3.74 0.49 -12.49
C SER A 55 4.64 1.65 -12.94
N TYR A 56 5.91 1.38 -13.24
CA TYR A 56 6.86 2.37 -13.73
C TYR A 56 6.61 2.81 -15.18
N ARG A 57 5.62 2.19 -15.86
CA ARG A 57 5.26 2.47 -17.25
C ARG A 57 3.91 3.18 -17.39
N TYR A 58 3.26 3.59 -16.29
CA TYR A 58 1.94 4.25 -16.30
C TYR A 58 1.98 5.76 -16.56
N GLU A 59 3.02 6.27 -17.21
CA GLU A 59 3.13 7.68 -17.62
C GLU A 59 2.96 8.69 -16.46
N LEU A 60 3.39 8.30 -15.26
CA LEU A 60 3.46 9.16 -14.09
C LEU A 60 4.85 9.81 -14.01
N ASN A 61 4.92 11.06 -13.53
CA ASN A 61 6.19 11.75 -13.29
C ASN A 61 6.89 11.18 -12.04
N PRO A 62 8.03 10.47 -12.18
CA PRO A 62 8.66 9.80 -11.05
C PRO A 62 9.49 10.75 -10.19
N ILE A 63 9.43 10.56 -8.87
CA ILE A 63 10.36 11.13 -7.89
C ILE A 63 10.75 9.98 -6.97
N THR A 64 12.04 9.72 -6.75
CA THR A 64 12.48 8.63 -5.87
C THR A 64 12.98 9.13 -4.51
N ILE A 65 12.99 8.26 -3.51
CA ILE A 65 13.86 8.45 -2.33
C ILE A 65 15.14 7.63 -2.54
N GLY A 66 16.28 8.32 -2.49
CA GLY A 66 17.60 7.74 -2.75
C GLY A 66 18.03 7.82 -4.23
N ARG A 67 19.33 8.03 -4.39
CA ARG A 67 20.09 8.10 -5.64
C ARG A 67 20.15 6.76 -6.33
N TRP A 68 20.36 5.68 -5.57
CA TRP A 68 20.37 4.34 -6.16
C TRP A 68 19.04 4.03 -6.82
N LEU A 69 17.93 4.32 -6.13
CA LEU A 69 16.60 4.01 -6.66
C LEU A 69 16.31 4.80 -7.94
N SER A 70 16.70 6.08 -7.99
CA SER A 70 16.64 6.88 -9.23
C SER A 70 17.32 6.15 -10.39
N LYS A 71 18.57 5.70 -10.22
CA LYS A 71 19.30 4.95 -11.25
C LYS A 71 18.71 3.57 -11.52
N LYS A 72 18.11 2.92 -10.53
CA LYS A 72 17.45 1.63 -10.68
C LYS A 72 16.22 1.71 -11.58
N VAL A 73 15.43 2.77 -11.45
CA VAL A 73 14.19 2.95 -12.24
C VAL A 73 14.38 3.81 -13.49
N GLU A 74 15.50 4.52 -13.63
CA GLU A 74 15.85 5.32 -14.81
C GLU A 74 15.61 4.61 -16.16
N PRO A 75 15.89 3.30 -16.33
CA PRO A 75 15.61 2.60 -17.59
C PRO A 75 14.15 2.57 -18.04
N TYR A 76 13.18 2.83 -17.16
CA TYR A 76 11.74 2.87 -17.50
C TYR A 76 11.29 4.24 -18.02
N TYR A 77 12.14 5.26 -17.92
CA TYR A 77 11.81 6.64 -18.26
C TYR A 77 12.68 7.17 -19.41
N SER A 78 12.19 8.18 -20.11
CA SER A 78 12.89 8.81 -21.23
C SER A 78 13.85 9.93 -20.79
N HIS A 79 13.76 10.32 -19.52
CA HIS A 79 14.55 11.36 -18.85
C HIS A 79 15.14 10.86 -17.53
N GLU A 80 16.09 11.62 -16.98
CA GLU A 80 16.66 11.32 -15.67
C GLU A 80 15.58 11.45 -14.58
N VAL A 81 15.56 10.48 -13.67
CA VAL A 81 14.59 10.44 -12.57
C VAL A 81 15.13 11.25 -11.39
N PRO A 82 14.46 12.34 -10.96
CA PRO A 82 14.88 13.10 -9.79
C PRO A 82 14.71 12.27 -8.51
N TYR A 83 15.55 12.57 -7.52
CA TYR A 83 15.56 11.90 -6.23
C TYR A 83 15.57 12.91 -5.08
N CYS A 84 15.17 12.44 -3.91
CA CYS A 84 15.37 13.09 -2.62
C CYS A 84 16.38 12.27 -1.83
N ASP A 85 17.36 12.93 -1.21
CA ASP A 85 18.29 12.24 -0.29
C ASP A 85 17.56 11.83 1.00
N PHE A 86 18.13 10.89 1.75
CA PHE A 86 17.57 10.47 3.04
C PHE A 86 17.84 11.51 4.13
N GLY A 87 16.82 12.26 4.49
CA GLY A 87 16.83 13.26 5.55
C GLY A 87 16.94 12.65 6.95
N VAL A 88 17.56 13.37 7.86
CA VAL A 88 17.71 12.98 9.28
C VAL A 88 17.17 14.09 10.16
N SER A 89 16.44 13.72 11.20
CA SER A 89 15.95 14.65 12.23
C SER A 89 17.09 15.10 13.15
N ASP A 90 17.04 16.36 13.58
CA ASP A 90 18.06 16.95 14.45
C ASP A 90 18.21 16.21 15.79
N ILE A 91 17.20 15.47 16.24
CA ILE A 91 17.23 14.65 17.47
C ILE A 91 18.41 13.67 17.50
N TYR A 92 18.88 13.21 16.34
CA TYR A 92 19.99 12.27 16.23
C TYR A 92 21.36 12.94 16.30
N THR A 93 21.41 14.27 16.16
CA THR A 93 22.61 15.10 16.25
C THR A 93 22.70 15.86 17.59
N SER A 94 21.56 16.11 18.24
CA SER A 94 21.46 16.96 19.44
C SER A 94 21.76 16.24 20.76
N GLN A 95 21.80 14.90 20.76
CA GLN A 95 22.11 14.13 21.96
C GLN A 95 23.54 14.39 22.43
N GLU A 96 23.73 14.60 23.74
CA GLU A 96 25.07 14.64 24.33
C GLU A 96 25.78 13.34 24.00
N GLN A 97 26.87 13.46 23.27
CA GLN A 97 27.61 12.28 22.85
C GLN A 97 28.37 11.72 24.04
N ASN A 98 27.92 10.55 24.50
CA ASN A 98 28.61 9.81 25.55
C ASN A 98 30.06 9.57 25.14
N LEU A 99 31.00 10.19 25.86
CA LEU A 99 32.45 9.98 25.69
C LEU A 99 32.86 8.51 25.94
N SER A 100 31.98 7.73 26.59
CA SER A 100 32.15 6.31 26.88
C SER A 100 30.88 5.55 26.47
N ARG A 101 30.79 5.14 25.21
CA ARG A 101 29.72 4.24 24.72
C ARG A 101 29.82 2.87 25.40
N GLU A 102 28.68 2.21 25.60
CA GLU A 102 28.64 0.81 26.05
C GLU A 102 29.20 -0.07 24.93
N TYR A 103 30.01 -1.08 25.26
CA TYR A 103 30.53 -2.07 24.31
C TYR A 103 29.39 -2.98 23.82
N ALA A 104 28.54 -2.41 22.99
CA ALA A 104 27.28 -2.94 22.57
C ALA A 104 26.96 -2.59 21.12
N VAL A 105 26.11 -3.41 20.52
CA VAL A 105 25.61 -3.28 19.16
C VAL A 105 24.09 -3.16 19.21
N CYS A 106 23.51 -2.16 18.57
CA CYS A 106 22.07 -2.14 18.28
C CYS A 106 21.80 -2.69 16.88
N ALA A 107 20.75 -3.48 16.70
CA ALA A 107 20.37 -4.01 15.39
C ALA A 107 18.86 -3.99 15.21
N ILE A 108 18.40 -3.48 14.07
CA ILE A 108 16.99 -3.59 13.72
C ILE A 108 16.65 -5.03 13.33
N TYR A 109 15.61 -5.57 13.94
CA TYR A 109 15.08 -6.91 13.71
C TYR A 109 13.60 -6.82 13.38
N GLN A 110 13.21 -7.32 12.21
CA GLN A 110 11.82 -7.39 11.74
C GLN A 110 11.62 -8.71 11.02
N SER A 111 10.99 -9.67 11.71
CA SER A 111 10.81 -11.05 11.23
C SER A 111 9.93 -11.13 9.98
N ASN A 112 8.97 -10.22 9.84
CA ASN A 112 8.00 -10.16 8.75
C ASN A 112 8.48 -9.39 7.50
N LYS A 113 9.72 -8.89 7.50
CA LYS A 113 10.30 -8.17 6.36
C LYS A 113 11.55 -8.90 5.89
N ASP A 114 11.40 -9.79 4.92
CA ASP A 114 12.50 -10.56 4.34
C ASP A 114 13.69 -9.69 3.91
N ARG A 115 13.40 -8.49 3.40
CA ARG A 115 14.41 -7.49 3.01
C ARG A 115 15.33 -7.01 4.16
N ARG A 116 14.98 -7.29 5.42
CA ARG A 116 15.79 -6.98 6.62
C ARG A 116 16.74 -8.10 7.03
N LEU A 117 16.77 -9.22 6.29
CA LEU A 117 17.68 -10.35 6.51
C LEU A 117 17.66 -10.87 7.96
N SER A 118 16.49 -10.89 8.60
CA SER A 118 16.32 -11.19 10.03
C SER A 118 16.95 -12.52 10.45
N GLY A 119 16.78 -13.58 9.66
CA GLY A 119 17.41 -14.88 9.91
C GLY A 119 18.94 -14.82 9.88
N MET A 120 19.50 -14.15 8.87
CA MET A 120 20.95 -13.99 8.71
C MET A 120 21.56 -13.13 9.83
N LEU A 121 20.86 -12.07 10.23
CA LEU A 121 21.23 -11.24 11.39
C LEU A 121 21.30 -12.07 12.68
N LEU A 122 20.30 -12.91 12.94
CA LEU A 122 20.28 -13.75 14.14
C LEU A 122 21.43 -14.77 14.13
N ASP A 123 21.75 -15.36 12.98
CA ASP A 123 22.88 -16.27 12.86
C ASP A 123 24.23 -15.55 13.05
N ALA A 124 24.36 -14.33 12.53
CA ALA A 124 25.52 -13.48 12.79
C ALA A 124 25.69 -13.16 14.28
N ILE A 125 24.59 -12.86 14.99
CA ILE A 125 24.60 -12.61 16.43
C ILE A 125 25.04 -13.87 17.19
N LYS A 126 24.57 -15.07 16.80
CA LYS A 126 25.02 -16.32 17.44
C LYS A 126 26.53 -16.55 17.28
N LEU A 127 27.10 -16.19 16.13
CA LEU A 127 28.54 -16.25 15.90
C LEU A 127 29.28 -15.21 16.75
N LEU A 128 28.81 -13.97 16.73
CA LEU A 128 29.34 -12.85 17.50
C LEU A 128 29.42 -13.17 19.00
N LEU A 129 28.33 -13.71 19.58
CA LEU A 129 28.29 -14.07 21.00
C LEU A 129 29.28 -15.19 21.37
N LYS A 130 29.71 -16.03 20.43
CA LYS A 130 30.73 -17.08 20.66
C LYS A 130 32.15 -16.55 20.52
N LEU A 131 32.35 -15.50 19.71
CA LEU A 131 33.66 -14.93 19.42
C LEU A 131 34.05 -13.84 20.40
N ASP A 132 33.06 -13.15 20.98
CA ASP A 132 33.25 -12.07 21.93
C ASP A 132 32.29 -12.26 23.12
N ASP A 133 32.85 -12.52 24.30
CA ASP A 133 32.08 -12.72 25.53
C ASP A 133 31.64 -11.42 26.22
N ALA A 134 32.19 -10.27 25.82
CA ALA A 134 31.90 -8.97 26.40
C ALA A 134 30.77 -8.23 25.68
N VAL A 135 30.56 -8.49 24.39
CA VAL A 135 29.56 -7.77 23.59
C VAL A 135 28.13 -7.98 24.09
N VAL A 136 27.39 -6.87 24.19
CA VAL A 136 25.94 -6.82 24.42
C VAL A 136 25.23 -6.49 23.10
N VAL A 137 24.11 -7.16 22.82
CA VAL A 137 23.31 -6.92 21.61
C VAL A 137 21.93 -6.44 21.99
N TYR A 138 21.53 -5.29 21.45
CA TYR A 138 20.17 -4.75 21.54
C TYR A 138 19.44 -4.97 20.22
N LEU A 139 18.32 -5.67 20.26
CA LEU A 139 17.41 -5.87 19.14
C LEU A 139 16.19 -4.95 19.32
N TYR A 140 15.76 -4.31 18.24
CA TYR A 140 14.57 -3.46 18.22
C TYR A 140 13.85 -3.53 16.86
N GLY A 141 12.60 -3.08 16.77
CA GLY A 141 11.84 -2.97 15.52
C GLY A 141 10.64 -3.92 15.39
N GLU A 142 10.40 -4.76 16.40
CA GLU A 142 9.28 -5.69 16.48
C GLU A 142 9.01 -6.05 17.96
N ASP A 143 7.74 -6.12 18.35
CA ASP A 143 7.32 -6.50 19.71
C ASP A 143 7.35 -8.01 19.96
N ALA A 144 7.20 -8.80 18.90
CA ALA A 144 7.33 -10.25 18.98
C ALA A 144 8.76 -10.63 19.38
N MET A 145 8.87 -11.49 20.39
CA MET A 145 10.17 -11.87 20.91
C MET A 145 10.95 -12.70 19.88
N PRO A 146 12.21 -12.32 19.54
CA PRO A 146 13.01 -13.06 18.58
C PRO A 146 13.34 -14.47 19.11
N PRO A 147 13.64 -15.46 18.26
CA PRO A 147 13.91 -16.84 18.68
C PRO A 147 15.26 -17.04 19.38
N ILE A 148 16.03 -15.96 19.62
CA ILE A 148 17.28 -16.00 20.38
C ILE A 148 17.01 -15.72 21.87
N ARG A 149 17.52 -16.60 22.74
CA ARG A 149 17.43 -16.48 24.20
C ARG A 149 18.83 -16.54 24.77
N HIS A 150 19.40 -15.37 25.08
CA HIS A 150 20.76 -15.25 25.60
C HIS A 150 20.85 -14.06 26.57
N PRO A 151 21.53 -14.16 27.72
CA PRO A 151 21.56 -13.08 28.72
C PRO A 151 22.13 -11.74 28.21
N ARG A 152 22.99 -11.81 27.18
CA ARG A 152 23.60 -10.64 26.53
C ARG A 152 22.79 -10.08 25.35
N VAL A 153 21.63 -10.67 25.03
CA VAL A 153 20.74 -10.18 23.96
C VAL A 153 19.47 -9.61 24.59
N ARG A 154 19.20 -8.33 24.33
CA ARG A 154 18.07 -7.59 24.87
C ARG A 154 17.13 -7.20 23.74
N SER A 155 15.87 -7.66 23.79
CA SER A 155 14.83 -7.25 22.84
C SER A 155 14.08 -6.05 23.42
N LEU A 156 14.02 -4.95 22.69
CA LEU A 156 13.48 -3.68 23.15
C LEU A 156 12.09 -3.35 22.59
N GLY A 157 11.55 -4.19 21.69
CA GLY A 157 10.27 -3.93 21.05
C GLY A 157 10.36 -2.89 19.94
N ILE A 158 9.24 -2.25 19.63
CA ILE A 158 9.17 -1.07 18.77
C ILE A 158 9.53 0.18 19.58
N LEU A 159 10.50 0.97 19.09
CA LEU A 159 10.99 2.18 19.75
C LEU A 159 10.47 3.44 19.06
N THR A 160 10.27 4.49 19.86
CA THR A 160 10.09 5.87 19.38
C THR A 160 11.40 6.45 18.85
N ALA A 161 11.33 7.60 18.17
CA ALA A 161 12.51 8.27 17.61
C ALA A 161 13.51 8.72 18.71
N ASP A 162 13.02 9.24 19.84
CA ASP A 162 13.85 9.61 20.99
C ASP A 162 14.52 8.39 21.65
N GLU A 163 13.82 7.27 21.73
CA GLU A 163 14.38 6.01 22.24
C GLU A 163 15.43 5.43 21.30
N CYS A 164 15.21 5.51 19.98
CA CYS A 164 16.22 5.18 18.97
C CYS A 164 17.46 6.07 19.13
N ALA A 165 17.29 7.39 19.22
CA ALA A 165 18.40 8.33 19.42
C ALA A 165 19.19 8.01 20.71
N SER A 166 18.49 7.69 21.79
CA SER A 166 19.10 7.28 23.06
C SER A 166 19.86 5.95 22.95
N LEU A 167 19.29 4.96 22.26
CA LEU A 167 19.93 3.66 22.00
C LEU A 167 21.18 3.83 21.13
N TYR A 168 21.10 4.68 20.12
CA TYR A 168 22.19 4.99 19.21
C TYR A 168 23.33 5.68 19.99
N ALA A 169 23.05 6.72 20.78
CA ALA A 169 24.05 7.38 21.63
C ALA A 169 24.71 6.45 22.67
N LYS A 170 24.08 5.31 22.98
CA LYS A 170 24.56 4.31 23.92
C LYS A 170 25.50 3.26 23.31
N CYS A 171 25.23 2.79 22.10
CA CYS A 171 25.96 1.68 21.47
C CYS A 171 27.21 2.15 20.71
N VAL A 172 28.18 1.26 20.52
CA VAL A 172 29.37 1.52 19.68
C VAL A 172 29.05 1.38 18.20
N ALA A 173 28.25 0.38 17.84
CA ALA A 173 27.91 0.08 16.45
C ALA A 173 26.41 -0.19 16.26
N GLY A 174 25.94 0.00 15.04
CA GLY A 174 24.56 -0.19 14.63
C GLY A 174 24.47 -1.05 13.37
N VAL A 175 23.53 -2.00 13.35
CA VAL A 175 23.29 -2.87 12.19
C VAL A 175 21.89 -2.55 11.64
N SER A 176 21.83 -2.19 10.37
CA SER A 176 20.57 -2.01 9.65
C SER A 176 20.72 -2.55 8.25
N LEU A 177 20.24 -3.77 8.03
CA LEU A 177 20.39 -4.46 6.76
C LEU A 177 19.19 -4.14 5.86
N SER A 178 19.46 -3.85 4.59
CA SER A 178 18.46 -3.73 3.53
C SER A 178 18.99 -4.31 2.22
N VAL A 179 18.19 -5.16 1.57
CA VAL A 179 18.48 -5.72 0.23
C VAL A 179 17.56 -5.18 -0.87
N THR A 180 16.80 -4.12 -0.59
CA THR A 180 15.99 -3.40 -1.58
C THR A 180 16.47 -1.96 -1.74
N ASN A 181 15.73 -0.92 -1.35
CA ASN A 181 16.25 0.45 -1.22
C ASN A 181 17.01 0.62 0.12
N PRO A 182 18.02 1.51 0.23
CA PRO A 182 18.61 1.80 1.52
C PRO A 182 17.57 2.21 2.57
N SER A 183 17.82 1.78 3.79
CA SER A 183 17.03 2.20 4.94
C SER A 183 17.41 3.62 5.36
N ARG A 184 16.48 4.40 5.91
CA ARG A 184 16.77 5.69 6.55
C ARG A 184 17.62 5.52 7.82
N LEU A 185 17.43 4.41 8.54
CA LEU A 185 18.08 4.15 9.83
C LEU A 185 19.62 4.24 9.81
N PRO A 186 20.35 3.70 8.81
CA PRO A 186 21.76 3.97 8.62
C PRO A 186 22.16 5.45 8.72
N PHE A 187 21.39 6.36 8.12
CA PHE A 187 21.66 7.81 8.16
C PHE A 187 21.45 8.38 9.56
N GLU A 188 20.40 7.95 10.26
CA GLU A 188 20.14 8.30 11.66
C GLU A 188 21.25 7.81 12.59
N MET A 189 21.72 6.57 12.39
CA MET A 189 22.85 6.00 13.14
C MET A 189 24.16 6.74 12.86
N LEU A 190 24.43 7.13 11.60
CA LEU A 190 25.60 7.94 11.24
C LEU A 190 25.55 9.33 11.88
N ALA A 191 24.39 9.99 11.88
CA ALA A 191 24.19 11.27 12.57
C ALA A 191 24.46 11.15 14.08
N SER A 192 24.06 10.03 14.68
CA SER A 192 24.39 9.68 16.06
C SER A 192 25.82 9.16 16.26
N LYS A 193 26.68 9.19 15.23
CA LYS A 193 28.10 8.78 15.23
C LYS A 193 28.36 7.32 15.61
N LEU A 194 27.49 6.40 15.18
CA LEU A 194 27.75 4.97 15.27
C LEU A 194 28.62 4.53 14.10
N SER A 195 29.41 3.49 14.33
CA SER A 195 29.89 2.65 13.23
C SER A 195 28.71 1.85 12.69
N VAL A 196 28.34 2.07 11.43
CA VAL A 196 27.14 1.46 10.83
C VAL A 196 27.53 0.28 9.95
N ILE A 197 26.83 -0.84 10.11
CA ILE A 197 26.96 -2.04 9.31
C ILE A 197 25.72 -2.17 8.41
N GLU A 198 25.96 -2.22 7.10
CA GLU A 198 25.01 -2.59 6.04
C GLU A 198 25.57 -3.77 5.26
N ILE A 199 24.78 -4.34 4.36
CA ILE A 199 25.12 -5.44 3.49
C ILE A 199 25.71 -4.92 2.17
N TYR A 200 26.75 -5.59 1.69
CA TYR A 200 27.39 -5.30 0.41
C TYR A 200 26.50 -5.74 -0.75
N ARG A 201 25.69 -4.80 -1.25
CA ARG A 201 24.78 -4.97 -2.38
C ARG A 201 24.65 -3.66 -3.16
N GLU A 202 24.27 -3.76 -4.43
CA GLU A 202 24.18 -2.61 -5.35
C GLU A 202 23.41 -1.41 -4.78
N ASN A 203 22.37 -1.68 -3.98
CA ASN A 203 21.52 -0.67 -3.40
C ASN A 203 22.22 0.23 -2.39
N ASN A 204 23.25 -0.26 -1.71
CA ASN A 204 23.94 0.47 -0.64
C ASN A 204 25.22 1.16 -1.12
N LEU A 205 25.46 1.27 -2.44
CA LEU A 205 26.72 1.79 -2.98
C LEU A 205 26.67 3.26 -3.42
N LEU A 206 25.47 3.83 -3.67
CA LEU A 206 25.35 5.17 -4.25
C LEU A 206 24.93 6.24 -3.24
N ASP A 207 24.15 5.86 -2.22
CA ASP A 207 23.59 6.81 -1.24
C ASP A 207 24.53 7.11 -0.07
N PHE A 208 25.45 6.20 0.21
CA PHE A 208 26.48 6.35 1.24
C PHE A 208 27.81 6.75 0.57
N PRO A 209 28.47 7.84 1.01
CA PRO A 209 29.82 8.14 0.56
C PRO A 209 30.80 7.00 0.90
N GLU A 210 31.81 6.85 0.06
CA GLU A 210 32.79 5.77 0.23
C GLU A 210 33.44 5.83 1.62
N GLY A 211 33.42 4.70 2.33
CA GLY A 211 34.02 4.56 3.66
C GLY A 211 33.20 5.09 4.83
N THR A 212 31.94 5.53 4.65
CA THR A 212 31.11 5.98 5.78
C THR A 212 30.44 4.84 6.54
N ILE A 213 30.24 3.69 5.89
CA ILE A 213 29.62 2.50 6.47
C ILE A 213 30.49 1.27 6.24
N HIS A 214 30.35 0.26 7.10
CA HIS A 214 30.92 -1.07 6.90
C HIS A 214 29.97 -1.88 6.01
N LEU A 215 30.43 -2.28 4.84
CA LEU A 215 29.68 -3.13 3.91
C LEU A 215 30.05 -4.59 4.14
N ALA A 216 29.19 -5.31 4.83
CA ALA A 216 29.35 -6.73 5.15
C ALA A 216 29.13 -7.61 3.92
N GLU A 217 29.95 -8.65 3.77
CA GLU A 217 29.65 -9.71 2.80
C GLU A 217 28.27 -10.33 3.11
N PRO A 218 27.42 -10.67 2.10
CA PRO A 218 26.06 -11.22 2.27
C PRO A 218 25.93 -12.61 2.94
N SER A 219 26.55 -12.79 4.10
CA SER A 219 26.45 -13.97 4.95
C SER A 219 26.45 -13.60 6.43
N ALA A 220 26.02 -14.56 7.27
CA ALA A 220 26.11 -14.42 8.71
C ALA A 220 27.55 -14.20 9.19
N CYS A 221 28.54 -14.83 8.54
CA CYS A 221 29.95 -14.65 8.85
C CYS A 221 30.42 -13.25 8.49
N GLY A 222 30.05 -12.75 7.30
CA GLY A 222 30.40 -11.39 6.86
C GLY A 222 29.82 -10.30 7.75
N ILE A 223 28.57 -10.47 8.20
CA ILE A 223 27.94 -9.56 9.15
C ILE A 223 28.66 -9.62 10.50
N ALA A 224 28.92 -10.82 11.04
CA ALA A 224 29.59 -10.97 12.33
C ALA A 224 31.02 -10.41 12.32
N SER A 225 31.80 -10.64 11.26
CA SER A 225 33.15 -10.09 11.12
C SER A 225 33.13 -8.56 11.03
N SER A 226 32.20 -7.98 10.27
CA SER A 226 32.04 -6.53 10.14
C SER A 226 31.67 -5.87 11.48
N ILE A 227 30.83 -6.54 12.28
CA ILE A 227 30.52 -6.09 13.64
C ILE A 227 31.76 -6.10 14.53
N LEU A 228 32.56 -7.18 14.50
CA LEU A 228 33.80 -7.28 15.28
C LEU A 228 34.82 -6.20 14.87
N GLU A 229 34.95 -5.94 13.57
CA GLU A 229 35.80 -4.86 13.04
C GLU A 229 35.34 -3.49 13.54
N ALA A 230 34.04 -3.21 13.49
CA ALA A 230 33.44 -1.98 14.01
C ALA A 230 33.67 -1.81 15.52
N LEU A 231 33.56 -2.89 16.30
CA LEU A 231 33.79 -2.89 17.75
C LEU A 231 35.27 -2.70 18.13
N SER A 232 36.20 -3.24 17.32
CA SER A 232 37.64 -3.17 17.59
C SER A 232 38.23 -1.76 17.51
N GLY A 233 37.47 -0.79 17.01
CA GLY A 233 37.94 0.59 16.85
C GLY A 233 39.08 0.73 15.84
N SER A 234 39.27 -0.25 14.94
CA SER A 234 40.15 -0.09 13.79
C SER A 234 39.69 1.16 13.02
N LYS A 235 40.49 2.23 13.13
CA LYS A 235 40.16 3.54 12.59
C LYS A 235 40.03 3.44 11.07
N TYR A 236 38.82 3.28 10.57
CA TYR A 236 38.46 4.06 9.39
C TYR A 236 38.40 5.51 9.85
N ASP A 237 39.56 6.19 9.74
CA ASP A 237 39.70 7.62 9.93
C ASP A 237 38.81 8.35 8.91
N SER A 238 37.52 8.53 9.22
CA SER A 238 36.69 9.70 8.84
C SER A 238 35.17 9.53 9.14
N PRO A 239 34.72 9.40 10.41
CA PRO A 239 33.32 9.72 10.72
C PRO A 239 33.03 11.22 10.63
N ASN A 240 34.07 12.07 10.60
CA ASN A 240 33.96 13.53 10.75
C ASN A 240 33.63 14.32 9.47
N ARG A 241 33.26 13.66 8.36
CA ARG A 241 32.88 14.37 7.12
C ARG A 241 31.55 13.95 6.52
N PHE A 242 30.83 13.00 7.11
CA PHE A 242 29.49 12.69 6.65
C PHE A 242 28.51 13.73 7.18
N SER A 243 28.16 14.70 6.33
CA SER A 243 27.05 15.61 6.60
C SER A 243 25.76 14.92 6.17
N CYS A 244 24.91 14.58 7.12
CA CYS A 244 23.58 14.06 6.82
C CYS A 244 22.73 15.19 6.20
N THR A 245 21.88 14.83 5.25
CA THR A 245 20.82 15.72 4.75
C THR A 245 19.77 15.88 5.85
N SER A 246 19.21 17.08 6.05
CA SER A 246 18.10 17.26 6.99
C SER A 246 16.76 16.87 6.35
N ILE A 247 15.72 16.64 7.16
CA ILE A 247 14.37 16.35 6.64
C ILE A 247 13.83 17.55 5.84
N GLU A 248 14.15 18.78 6.24
CA GLU A 248 13.76 19.99 5.51
C GLU A 248 14.39 19.99 4.12
N ARG A 249 15.68 19.65 4.00
CA ARG A 249 16.34 19.59 2.70
C ARG A 249 15.81 18.46 1.82
N GLU A 250 15.49 17.30 2.40
CA GLU A 250 14.79 16.23 1.66
C GLU A 250 13.45 16.74 1.08
N ASN A 251 12.65 17.44 1.89
CA ASN A 251 11.37 18.01 1.46
C ASN A 251 11.55 19.08 0.38
N GLU A 252 12.58 19.93 0.50
CA GLU A 252 12.93 20.89 -0.54
C GLU A 252 13.29 20.20 -1.85
N MET A 253 14.10 19.12 -1.82
CA MET A 253 14.45 18.34 -3.02
C MET A 253 13.20 17.74 -3.68
N PHE A 254 12.27 17.21 -2.88
CA PHE A 254 10.98 16.72 -3.39
C PHE A 254 10.21 17.85 -4.09
N PHE A 255 10.11 19.01 -3.45
CA PHE A 255 9.38 20.17 -3.98
C PHE A 255 10.05 20.76 -5.22
N GLU A 256 11.39 20.80 -5.28
CA GLU A 256 12.18 21.19 -6.45
C GLU A 256 11.89 20.25 -7.63
N ALA A 257 11.91 18.92 -7.39
CA ALA A 257 11.57 17.93 -8.41
C ALA A 257 10.12 18.05 -8.90
N PHE A 258 9.18 18.21 -7.97
CA PHE A 258 7.77 18.42 -8.27
C PHE A 258 7.57 19.68 -9.13
N THR A 259 8.16 20.80 -8.73
CA THR A 259 8.06 22.09 -9.44
C THR A 259 8.73 22.04 -10.82
N ARG A 260 9.84 21.30 -10.94
CA ARG A 260 10.51 21.07 -12.23
C ARG A 260 9.55 20.41 -13.23
N TYR A 261 8.86 19.35 -12.83
CA TYR A 261 7.86 18.69 -13.68
C TYR A 261 6.65 19.57 -14.01
N LEU A 262 6.27 20.52 -13.14
CA LEU A 262 5.20 21.47 -13.45
C LEU A 262 5.60 22.49 -14.53
N ASN A 263 6.88 22.86 -14.58
CA ASN A 263 7.39 23.90 -15.48
C ASN A 263 7.89 23.35 -16.83
N GLU A 264 8.25 22.07 -16.90
CA GLU A 264 8.62 21.40 -18.14
C GLU A 264 7.32 21.08 -18.92
N GLU A 265 7.04 21.83 -20.01
CA GLU A 265 5.88 21.58 -20.90
C GLU A 265 5.88 20.13 -21.40
N SER A 266 4.99 19.31 -20.85
CA SER A 266 4.49 18.04 -21.41
C SER A 266 5.50 17.24 -22.22
N SER A 267 6.72 17.02 -21.72
CA SER A 267 7.64 16.03 -22.30
C SER A 267 7.27 14.62 -21.87
N LEU A 268 5.96 14.31 -21.84
CA LEU A 268 5.41 12.96 -21.77
C LEU A 268 5.65 12.28 -23.13
N ALA A 269 6.92 12.11 -23.48
CA ALA A 269 7.35 11.26 -24.56
C ALA A 269 7.56 9.87 -23.96
N SER A 270 6.52 9.05 -24.12
CA SER A 270 6.52 7.57 -24.09
C SER A 270 7.62 6.95 -23.22
N GLY A 271 7.23 6.38 -22.07
CA GLY A 271 8.13 5.55 -21.29
C GLY A 271 8.86 4.56 -22.20
N LYS A 272 10.20 4.54 -22.15
CA LYS A 272 10.95 3.53 -22.87
C LYS A 272 10.56 2.18 -22.28
N SER A 273 10.17 1.22 -23.12
CA SER A 273 10.22 -0.16 -22.68
C SER A 273 11.68 -0.50 -22.41
N ALA A 274 12.01 -0.82 -21.15
CA ALA A 274 13.34 -1.31 -20.75
C ALA A 274 13.81 -2.53 -21.58
N PHE A 275 12.87 -3.22 -22.26
CA PHE A 275 13.09 -4.44 -23.02
C PHE A 275 12.68 -4.34 -24.51
N GLY A 276 12.47 -3.12 -25.02
CA GLY A 276 11.99 -2.87 -26.39
C GLY A 276 10.47 -2.92 -26.53
N ASP A 277 9.92 -2.26 -27.55
CA ASP A 277 8.48 -2.18 -27.75
C ASP A 277 7.91 -3.52 -28.25
N ALA A 278 6.96 -4.08 -27.51
CA ALA A 278 6.09 -5.12 -28.05
C ALA A 278 5.23 -4.51 -29.17
N LEU A 279 5.02 -5.26 -30.26
CA LEU A 279 4.16 -4.83 -31.38
C LEU A 279 2.75 -4.50 -30.88
N LYS A 280 2.42 -3.21 -30.81
CA LYS A 280 1.08 -2.72 -30.47
C LYS A 280 0.15 -2.89 -31.67
N THR A 281 -0.78 -3.84 -31.59
CA THR A 281 -1.87 -3.97 -32.58
C THR A 281 -3.09 -3.15 -32.16
N GLU A 282 -3.96 -2.79 -33.11
CA GLU A 282 -5.21 -2.08 -32.80
C GLU A 282 -6.12 -2.89 -31.85
N GLU A 283 -6.11 -4.21 -31.98
CA GLU A 283 -6.85 -5.13 -31.09
C GLU A 283 -6.31 -5.09 -29.66
N GLN A 284 -4.97 -5.08 -29.49
CA GLN A 284 -4.37 -4.93 -28.18
C GLN A 284 -4.79 -3.61 -27.52
N SER A 285 -4.78 -2.49 -28.25
CA SER A 285 -5.21 -1.20 -27.70
C SER A 285 -6.66 -1.23 -27.18
N LYS A 286 -7.59 -1.89 -27.88
CA LYS A 286 -8.98 -2.05 -27.41
C LYS A 286 -9.07 -2.90 -26.14
N VAL A 287 -8.26 -3.97 -26.05
CA VAL A 287 -8.20 -4.83 -24.86
C VAL A 287 -7.61 -4.08 -23.66
N PHE A 288 -6.56 -3.28 -23.85
CA PHE A 288 -5.99 -2.45 -22.80
C PHE A 288 -7.00 -1.43 -22.27
N LEU A 289 -7.71 -0.71 -23.15
CA LEU A 289 -8.76 0.24 -22.74
C LEU A 289 -9.87 -0.45 -21.93
N LEU A 290 -10.31 -1.64 -22.35
CA LEU A 290 -11.30 -2.40 -21.59
C LEU A 290 -10.75 -2.83 -20.23
N SER A 291 -9.51 -3.30 -20.18
CA SER A 291 -8.83 -3.68 -18.93
C SER A 291 -8.74 -2.50 -17.97
N ASP A 292 -8.38 -1.31 -18.46
CA ASP A 292 -8.27 -0.10 -17.66
C ASP A 292 -9.63 0.31 -17.08
N HIS A 293 -10.71 0.23 -17.87
CA HIS A 293 -12.07 0.49 -17.39
C HIS A 293 -12.50 -0.49 -16.29
N LEU A 294 -12.18 -1.78 -16.44
CA LEU A 294 -12.50 -2.80 -15.43
C LEU A 294 -11.70 -2.59 -14.14
N ALA A 295 -10.41 -2.23 -14.26
CA ALA A 295 -9.54 -1.97 -13.12
C ALA A 295 -9.98 -0.70 -12.36
N ASP A 296 -10.27 0.40 -13.05
CA ASP A 296 -10.77 1.64 -12.44
C ASP A 296 -12.12 1.40 -11.72
N ALA A 297 -13.03 0.64 -12.32
CA ALA A 297 -14.30 0.27 -11.67
C ALA A 297 -14.08 -0.52 -10.37
N ARG A 298 -13.16 -1.48 -10.35
CA ARG A 298 -12.79 -2.25 -9.14
C ARG A 298 -12.20 -1.34 -8.07
N LEU A 299 -11.24 -0.49 -8.43
CA LEU A 299 -10.58 0.42 -7.50
C LEU A 299 -11.56 1.44 -6.88
N ARG A 300 -12.46 2.00 -7.69
CA ARG A 300 -13.53 2.88 -7.19
C ARG A 300 -14.44 2.15 -6.22
N SER A 301 -14.82 0.91 -6.52
CA SER A 301 -15.61 0.08 -5.62
C SER A 301 -14.88 -0.16 -4.29
N SER A 302 -13.60 -0.53 -4.33
CA SER A 302 -12.77 -0.70 -3.14
C SER A 302 -12.52 0.59 -2.35
N ALA A 303 -12.42 1.75 -3.01
CA ALA A 303 -12.31 3.03 -2.31
C ALA A 303 -13.64 3.41 -1.64
N MET A 304 -14.77 3.18 -2.32
CA MET A 304 -16.11 3.43 -1.77
C MET A 304 -16.41 2.54 -0.57
N SER A 305 -15.91 1.31 -0.55
CA SER A 305 -16.08 0.40 0.58
C SER A 305 -15.31 0.83 1.83
N GLN A 306 -14.29 1.69 1.70
CA GLN A 306 -13.56 2.26 2.84
C GLN A 306 -14.27 3.48 3.46
N THR A 307 -15.31 4.01 2.81
CA THR A 307 -16.08 5.11 3.39
C THR A 307 -16.89 4.58 4.57
N LEU A 308 -16.64 5.06 5.79
CA LEU A 308 -17.39 4.62 6.96
C LEU A 308 -18.89 4.95 6.83
N ILE A 309 -19.75 3.93 6.97
CA ILE A 309 -21.21 4.08 6.94
C ILE A 309 -21.83 3.72 8.28
N GLN A 310 -22.58 4.65 8.87
CA GLN A 310 -23.48 4.30 9.97
C GLN A 310 -24.64 3.44 9.47
N ALA A 311 -24.78 2.22 10.00
CA ALA A 311 -25.88 1.33 9.66
C ALA A 311 -26.16 0.27 10.75
N SER A 312 -27.43 -0.03 10.99
CA SER A 312 -27.88 -1.17 11.83
C SER A 312 -28.21 -2.41 11.00
N SER A 313 -28.63 -2.21 9.74
CA SER A 313 -29.00 -3.27 8.81
C SER A 313 -28.67 -2.91 7.36
N VAL A 314 -28.68 -3.93 6.50
CA VAL A 314 -28.60 -3.77 5.05
C VAL A 314 -29.68 -4.58 4.35
N ASP A 315 -30.44 -3.92 3.47
CA ASP A 315 -31.40 -4.58 2.58
C ASP A 315 -30.73 -4.88 1.25
N LEU A 316 -30.77 -6.15 0.84
CA LEU A 316 -30.21 -6.63 -0.41
C LEU A 316 -31.32 -6.82 -1.43
N THR A 317 -31.09 -6.39 -2.66
CA THR A 317 -31.95 -6.66 -3.82
C THR A 317 -31.09 -7.11 -4.99
N VAL A 318 -31.45 -8.22 -5.63
CA VAL A 318 -30.76 -8.79 -6.79
C VAL A 318 -31.73 -8.94 -7.93
N ARG A 319 -31.36 -8.43 -9.11
CA ARG A 319 -32.13 -8.55 -10.35
C ARG A 319 -31.30 -9.22 -11.43
N PHE A 320 -31.79 -10.30 -12.00
CA PHE A 320 -31.14 -11.01 -13.10
C PHE A 320 -31.64 -10.50 -14.46
N GLU A 321 -30.74 -10.40 -15.44
CA GLU A 321 -31.09 -9.94 -16.79
C GLU A 321 -31.37 -11.10 -17.78
N SER A 322 -31.08 -12.34 -17.38
CA SER A 322 -31.16 -13.55 -18.21
C SER A 322 -32.53 -14.24 -18.18
N ALA A 323 -32.82 -15.05 -19.22
CA ALA A 323 -33.99 -15.93 -19.26
C ALA A 323 -33.85 -17.18 -18.35
N LEU A 324 -32.64 -17.53 -17.92
CA LEU A 324 -32.40 -18.58 -16.92
C LEU A 324 -32.36 -17.96 -15.52
N MET A 325 -33.53 -17.92 -14.88
CA MET A 325 -33.65 -17.47 -13.49
C MET A 325 -33.09 -18.52 -12.54
N PRO A 326 -32.27 -18.14 -11.55
CA PRO A 326 -31.81 -19.07 -10.53
C PRO A 326 -32.98 -19.56 -9.67
N VAL A 327 -32.85 -20.76 -9.14
CA VAL A 327 -33.88 -21.37 -8.28
C VAL A 327 -33.82 -20.78 -6.88
N ASP A 328 -32.60 -20.49 -6.42
CA ASP A 328 -32.33 -19.98 -5.09
C ASP A 328 -31.14 -19.03 -5.14
N VAL A 329 -31.19 -17.99 -4.31
CA VAL A 329 -30.15 -16.96 -4.19
C VAL A 329 -29.91 -16.72 -2.71
N ARG A 330 -28.65 -16.77 -2.30
CA ARG A 330 -28.24 -16.57 -0.90
C ARG A 330 -27.10 -15.59 -0.79
N ALA A 331 -27.11 -14.79 0.26
CA ALA A 331 -26.02 -13.92 0.65
C ALA A 331 -25.24 -14.55 1.81
N ALA A 332 -23.93 -14.74 1.63
CA ALA A 332 -22.98 -15.00 2.69
C ALA A 332 -22.47 -13.67 3.23
N VAL A 333 -22.63 -13.43 4.53
CA VAL A 333 -22.30 -12.14 5.17
C VAL A 333 -21.42 -12.36 6.39
N TRP A 334 -20.27 -11.69 6.47
CA TRP A 334 -19.31 -11.85 7.56
C TRP A 334 -18.45 -10.60 7.77
N ARG A 335 -17.69 -10.57 8.86
CA ARG A 335 -16.76 -9.47 9.20
C ARG A 335 -15.36 -9.98 9.51
N ALA A 336 -15.24 -11.12 10.18
CA ALA A 336 -13.95 -11.67 10.58
C ALA A 336 -13.12 -12.12 9.38
N ASP A 337 -11.82 -11.85 9.38
CA ASP A 337 -10.94 -12.23 8.26
C ASP A 337 -10.86 -13.75 8.02
N ASP A 338 -11.06 -14.54 9.08
CA ASP A 338 -11.13 -16.00 9.04
C ASP A 338 -12.52 -16.57 8.72
N GLN A 339 -13.51 -15.69 8.45
CA GLN A 339 -14.91 -16.03 8.17
C GLN A 339 -15.64 -16.77 9.31
N SER A 340 -15.11 -16.74 10.53
CA SER A 340 -15.69 -17.43 11.69
C SER A 340 -17.11 -16.97 12.04
N ASP A 341 -17.49 -15.74 11.65
CA ASP A 341 -18.80 -15.14 11.91
C ASP A 341 -19.75 -15.15 10.68
N ILE A 342 -19.46 -15.97 9.67
CA ILE A 342 -20.26 -16.03 8.44
C ILE A 342 -21.71 -16.47 8.68
N ARG A 343 -22.65 -15.68 8.13
CA ARG A 343 -24.09 -15.94 8.15
C ARG A 343 -24.62 -16.05 6.73
N TRP A 344 -25.42 -17.08 6.47
CA TRP A 344 -26.09 -17.27 5.19
C TRP A 344 -27.54 -16.79 5.27
N ILE A 345 -27.91 -15.88 4.38
CA ILE A 345 -29.23 -15.26 4.30
C ILE A 345 -29.86 -15.66 2.97
N SER A 346 -30.97 -16.39 2.99
CA SER A 346 -31.74 -16.69 1.78
C SER A 346 -32.52 -15.45 1.34
N LEU A 347 -32.48 -15.14 0.05
CA LEU A 347 -33.21 -14.02 -0.52
C LEU A 347 -34.56 -14.51 -1.06
N GLU A 348 -35.65 -13.86 -0.65
CA GLU A 348 -36.99 -14.18 -1.11
C GLU A 348 -37.18 -13.75 -2.57
N SER A 349 -37.69 -14.65 -3.40
CA SER A 349 -38.02 -14.36 -4.79
C SER A 349 -39.43 -13.76 -4.90
N ARG A 350 -39.55 -12.58 -5.52
CA ARG A 350 -40.83 -11.95 -5.93
C ARG A 350 -40.66 -11.29 -7.29
N ASP A 351 -41.49 -11.67 -8.26
CA ASP A 351 -41.53 -11.08 -9.61
C ASP A 351 -40.15 -10.96 -10.30
N GLY A 352 -39.33 -12.01 -10.21
CA GLY A 352 -37.99 -12.05 -10.83
C GLY A 352 -36.91 -11.24 -10.10
N HIS A 353 -37.22 -10.73 -8.91
CA HIS A 353 -36.28 -10.06 -8.01
C HIS A 353 -36.08 -10.91 -6.75
N PHE A 354 -34.86 -10.89 -6.21
CA PHE A 354 -34.54 -11.56 -4.96
C PHE A 354 -34.20 -10.50 -3.91
N ALA A 355 -34.86 -10.54 -2.75
CA ALA A 355 -34.65 -9.56 -1.69
C ALA A 355 -34.45 -10.20 -0.31
N GLY A 356 -33.64 -9.57 0.54
CA GLY A 356 -33.41 -10.06 1.90
C GLY A 356 -32.87 -8.98 2.82
N HIS A 357 -33.25 -9.06 4.09
CA HIS A 357 -32.85 -8.14 5.14
C HIS A 357 -31.72 -8.73 5.99
N VAL A 358 -30.66 -7.96 6.26
CA VAL A 358 -29.49 -8.42 7.01
C VAL A 358 -29.20 -7.49 8.19
N PRO A 359 -29.44 -7.90 9.44
CA PRO A 359 -29.05 -7.14 10.62
C PRO A 359 -27.53 -7.26 10.87
N LEU A 360 -26.86 -6.14 11.18
CA LEU A 360 -25.40 -6.07 11.27
C LEU A 360 -24.81 -6.42 12.65
N PHE A 361 -25.60 -6.36 13.74
CA PHE A 361 -25.21 -6.73 15.10
C PHE A 361 -23.80 -6.25 15.52
N LEU A 362 -23.53 -4.96 15.34
CA LEU A 362 -22.28 -4.32 15.77
C LEU A 362 -22.38 -3.90 17.24
N ASN A 363 -21.25 -3.59 17.89
CA ASN A 363 -21.25 -2.91 19.18
C ASN A 363 -21.21 -1.37 18.99
N ASP A 364 -21.58 -0.61 20.04
CA ASP A 364 -21.73 0.84 19.96
C ASP A 364 -20.45 1.58 19.51
N ASP A 365 -19.24 1.03 19.72
CA ASP A 365 -17.97 1.64 19.29
C ASP A 365 -17.18 0.80 18.27
N GLU A 366 -17.84 -0.19 17.65
CA GLU A 366 -17.19 -1.09 16.68
C GLU A 366 -17.26 -0.52 15.27
N GLU A 367 -16.08 -0.33 14.65
CA GLU A 367 -15.94 -0.24 13.21
C GLU A 367 -15.65 -1.64 12.66
N ALA A 368 -16.47 -2.10 11.71
CA ALA A 368 -16.32 -3.42 11.11
C ALA A 368 -16.33 -3.33 9.59
N TYR A 369 -15.50 -4.15 8.95
CA TYR A 369 -15.49 -4.29 7.50
C TYR A 369 -16.44 -5.42 7.08
N LEU A 370 -17.66 -5.06 6.72
CA LEU A 370 -18.70 -6.00 6.29
C LEU A 370 -18.38 -6.55 4.89
N ARG A 371 -18.44 -7.86 4.73
CA ARG A 371 -18.27 -8.56 3.45
C ARG A 371 -19.53 -9.34 3.13
N ILE A 372 -20.04 -9.16 1.91
CA ILE A 372 -21.27 -9.77 1.41
C ILE A 372 -20.97 -10.42 0.07
N HIS A 373 -21.10 -11.74 -0.01
CA HIS A 373 -21.01 -12.48 -1.27
C HIS A 373 -22.38 -13.05 -1.61
N ILE A 374 -22.81 -12.89 -2.85
CA ILE A 374 -24.12 -13.34 -3.31
C ILE A 374 -23.93 -14.52 -4.26
N TYR A 375 -24.59 -15.62 -3.95
CA TYR A 375 -24.51 -16.86 -4.69
C TYR A 375 -25.86 -17.20 -5.32
N SER A 376 -25.84 -17.61 -6.58
CA SER A 376 -26.98 -18.22 -7.26
C SER A 376 -26.83 -19.74 -7.30
N PHE A 377 -27.93 -20.45 -7.07
CA PHE A 377 -27.99 -21.91 -7.08
C PHE A 377 -28.91 -22.39 -8.21
N ALA A 378 -28.44 -23.39 -8.95
CA ALA A 378 -29.24 -24.14 -9.91
C ALA A 378 -30.10 -25.21 -9.19
N GLU A 379 -30.99 -25.88 -9.93
CA GLU A 379 -31.89 -26.92 -9.40
C GLU A 379 -31.15 -28.04 -8.65
N ASP A 380 -29.91 -28.36 -9.02
CA ASP A 380 -29.13 -29.42 -8.39
C ASP A 380 -28.46 -29.01 -7.06
N GLY A 381 -28.42 -27.71 -6.75
CA GLY A 381 -27.85 -27.11 -5.54
C GLY A 381 -26.36 -27.34 -5.29
N LYS A 382 -25.62 -28.00 -6.20
CA LYS A 382 -24.27 -28.53 -5.92
C LYS A 382 -23.14 -27.58 -6.26
N ASN A 383 -23.34 -26.67 -7.21
CA ASN A 383 -22.31 -25.75 -7.69
C ASN A 383 -22.83 -24.30 -7.65
N PRO A 384 -22.79 -23.63 -6.49
CA PRO A 384 -23.17 -22.23 -6.41
C PRO A 384 -22.21 -21.35 -7.21
N LEU A 385 -22.76 -20.43 -7.99
CA LEU A 385 -21.99 -19.40 -8.69
C LEU A 385 -22.00 -18.12 -7.85
N CYS A 386 -20.83 -17.57 -7.52
CA CYS A 386 -20.73 -16.23 -6.96
C CYS A 386 -21.09 -15.22 -8.06
N VAL A 387 -22.18 -14.49 -7.89
CA VAL A 387 -22.70 -13.56 -8.91
C VAL A 387 -22.37 -12.11 -8.61
N ALA A 388 -22.12 -11.77 -7.34
CA ALA A 388 -21.71 -10.45 -6.90
C ALA A 388 -20.98 -10.49 -5.56
N GLU A 389 -20.08 -9.53 -5.37
CA GLU A 389 -19.33 -9.32 -4.14
C GLU A 389 -19.44 -7.84 -3.77
N LEU A 390 -19.73 -7.57 -2.50
CA LEU A 390 -19.80 -6.23 -1.94
C LEU A 390 -19.03 -6.21 -0.61
N SER A 391 -18.29 -5.14 -0.37
CA SER A 391 -17.71 -4.88 0.95
C SER A 391 -18.00 -3.46 1.37
N GLN A 392 -18.08 -3.21 2.68
CA GLN A 392 -18.37 -1.88 3.21
C GLN A 392 -17.91 -1.75 4.67
N LEU A 393 -17.14 -0.72 4.98
CA LEU A 393 -16.82 -0.31 6.34
C LEU A 393 -18.07 0.30 6.99
N VAL A 394 -18.47 -0.24 8.13
CA VAL A 394 -19.71 0.11 8.84
C VAL A 394 -19.48 0.33 10.34
N CYS A 395 -20.34 1.15 10.97
CA CYS A 395 -20.40 1.35 12.42
C CYS A 395 -21.86 1.57 12.89
N LEU A 396 -22.12 1.43 14.20
CA LEU A 396 -23.41 1.81 14.80
C LEU A 396 -23.43 3.25 15.34
N SER A 397 -22.34 3.71 15.93
CA SER A 397 -22.20 5.06 16.49
C SER A 397 -22.07 6.15 15.43
N PRO A 398 -22.36 7.42 15.76
CA PRO A 398 -22.69 8.45 14.78
C PRO A 398 -21.53 8.77 13.86
N SER A 399 -21.66 8.35 12.59
CA SER A 399 -20.90 8.89 11.47
C SER A 399 -21.87 9.57 10.50
N ARG A 400 -21.56 10.84 10.19
CA ARG A 400 -22.13 11.90 9.31
C ARG A 400 -23.24 11.63 8.25
N ASN A 401 -23.75 10.43 8.04
CA ASN A 401 -24.73 10.13 6.98
C ASN A 401 -26.16 10.41 7.48
N ALA A 402 -26.80 11.44 6.93
CA ALA A 402 -28.17 11.85 7.33
C ALA A 402 -29.29 10.95 6.77
N HIS A 403 -28.98 10.05 5.83
CA HIS A 403 -29.93 9.24 5.07
C HIS A 403 -29.35 7.85 4.76
N PRO A 404 -30.21 6.85 4.44
CA PRO A 404 -29.77 5.54 3.98
C PRO A 404 -28.80 5.64 2.81
N VAL A 405 -27.76 4.81 2.83
CA VAL A 405 -26.73 4.82 1.80
C VAL A 405 -26.91 3.63 0.88
N VAL A 406 -27.00 3.89 -0.43
CA VAL A 406 -27.15 2.84 -1.44
C VAL A 406 -25.79 2.51 -2.06
N ARG A 407 -25.52 1.21 -2.20
CA ARG A 407 -24.41 0.66 -2.99
C ARG A 407 -24.99 -0.25 -4.07
N SER A 408 -24.44 -0.17 -5.27
CA SER A 408 -24.87 -1.01 -6.39
C SER A 408 -23.68 -1.65 -7.05
N VAL A 409 -23.83 -2.92 -7.42
CA VAL A 409 -22.82 -3.70 -8.15
C VAL A 409 -23.51 -4.28 -9.38
N GLU A 410 -22.96 -3.98 -10.55
CA GLU A 410 -23.38 -4.62 -11.80
C GLU A 410 -22.40 -5.74 -12.13
N SER A 411 -22.95 -6.92 -12.35
CA SER A 411 -22.26 -8.10 -12.88
C SER A 411 -22.98 -8.46 -14.17
N GLY A 412 -22.28 -8.91 -15.21
CA GLY A 412 -22.87 -9.11 -16.55
C GLY A 412 -24.08 -10.05 -16.62
N ALA A 413 -24.44 -10.74 -15.53
CA ALA A 413 -25.65 -11.56 -15.39
C ALA A 413 -26.73 -10.96 -14.47
N CYS A 414 -26.39 -10.01 -13.58
CA CYS A 414 -27.31 -9.44 -12.61
C CYS A 414 -26.86 -8.08 -12.05
N SER A 415 -27.82 -7.24 -11.66
CA SER A 415 -27.58 -6.02 -10.87
C SER A 415 -27.96 -6.26 -9.40
N VAL A 416 -27.08 -5.85 -8.49
CA VAL A 416 -27.28 -5.91 -7.04
C VAL A 416 -27.37 -4.51 -6.46
N SER A 417 -28.31 -4.30 -5.54
CA SER A 417 -28.43 -3.09 -4.72
C SER A 417 -28.40 -3.47 -3.24
N ALA A 418 -27.62 -2.74 -2.45
CA ALA A 418 -27.52 -2.85 -1.01
C ALA A 418 -27.85 -1.49 -0.38
N VAL A 419 -28.91 -1.44 0.42
CA VAL A 419 -29.37 -0.22 1.10
C VAL A 419 -29.01 -0.33 2.58
N PHE A 420 -28.07 0.50 3.03
CA PHE A 420 -27.61 0.55 4.41
C PHE A 420 -28.51 1.49 5.22
N ASN A 421 -29.19 0.95 6.24
CA ASN A 421 -30.23 1.62 7.02
C ASN A 421 -29.75 2.01 8.41
N LEU A 422 -30.21 3.16 8.91
CA LEU A 422 -29.87 3.70 10.24
C LEU A 422 -30.68 3.07 11.39
N SER A 423 -31.85 2.51 11.09
CA SER A 423 -32.74 1.86 12.05
C SER A 423 -33.34 0.61 11.40
N ASP A 424 -33.58 -0.43 12.21
CA ASP A 424 -34.25 -1.66 11.78
C ASP A 424 -35.78 -1.50 11.60
N ASP A 425 -36.24 -0.25 11.51
CA ASP A 425 -37.61 0.07 11.12
C ASP A 425 -37.80 -0.31 9.65
N TYR A 426 -38.31 -1.52 9.46
CA TYR A 426 -38.76 -2.12 8.22
C TYR A 426 -39.44 -1.08 7.32
N CYS A 427 -38.73 -0.56 6.32
CA CYS A 427 -39.37 0.21 5.24
C CYS A 427 -40.02 -0.79 4.30
N GLU A 428 -41.35 -0.82 4.25
CA GLU A 428 -42.07 -1.56 3.20
C GLU A 428 -41.50 -1.19 1.83
N PRO A 429 -41.40 -2.17 0.90
CA PRO A 429 -40.95 -1.88 -0.45
C PRO A 429 -41.86 -0.80 -1.06
N CYS A 430 -41.27 0.32 -1.48
CA CYS A 430 -41.98 1.38 -2.17
C CYS A 430 -42.82 0.77 -3.30
N GLN A 431 -44.14 0.77 -3.13
CA GLN A 431 -45.04 0.43 -4.22
C GLN A 431 -44.83 1.43 -5.36
N PRO A 432 -44.81 0.98 -6.63
CA PRO A 432 -44.84 1.90 -7.75
C PRO A 432 -46.18 2.64 -7.67
N SER A 433 -46.12 3.96 -7.44
CA SER A 433 -47.32 4.79 -7.41
C SER A 433 -48.06 4.66 -8.74
N ALA A 434 -49.30 4.20 -8.64
CA ALA A 434 -50.23 4.12 -9.74
C ALA A 434 -50.44 5.51 -10.35
N SER A 435 -50.51 5.51 -11.68
CA SER A 435 -50.84 6.63 -12.54
C SER A 435 -51.96 7.52 -12.00
N THR A 436 -51.66 8.81 -11.86
CA THR A 436 -52.66 9.87 -12.05
C THR A 436 -52.20 10.70 -13.25
N GLY A 437 -52.95 10.58 -14.34
CA GLY A 437 -52.72 11.39 -15.54
C GLY A 437 -53.24 12.80 -15.32
N VAL A 438 -52.41 13.80 -15.66
CA VAL A 438 -52.84 15.06 -16.27
C VAL A 438 -51.80 15.42 -17.32
N GLU A 439 -52.33 15.83 -18.48
CA GLU A 439 -51.68 16.09 -19.76
C GLU A 439 -50.68 17.25 -19.76
N GLY A 440 -49.77 17.23 -20.75
CA GLY A 440 -49.35 18.46 -21.43
C GLY A 440 -47.87 18.85 -21.31
N GLY A 441 -47.09 18.56 -22.35
CA GLY A 441 -45.95 19.40 -22.76
C GLY A 441 -44.56 18.74 -22.68
N HIS A 442 -43.85 18.81 -23.82
CA HIS A 442 -42.42 18.50 -24.02
C HIS A 442 -42.02 17.07 -24.42
N VAL A 443 -42.73 16.51 -25.41
CA VAL A 443 -42.08 15.68 -26.44
C VAL A 443 -41.64 16.59 -27.59
N ALA A 444 -40.50 17.28 -27.42
CA ALA A 444 -39.81 17.97 -28.51
C ALA A 444 -38.39 18.39 -28.09
N LEU A 445 -37.45 17.46 -27.96
CA LEU A 445 -36.02 17.67 -28.26
C LEU A 445 -35.25 16.37 -28.01
N LEU A 446 -35.17 15.47 -29.00
CA LEU A 446 -34.10 14.46 -29.19
C LEU A 446 -34.41 13.54 -30.38
N LYS A 447 -34.73 14.17 -31.53
CA LYS A 447 -34.63 13.54 -32.86
C LYS A 447 -33.95 14.51 -33.81
N ARG A 448 -32.65 14.69 -33.62
CA ARG A 448 -31.73 15.21 -34.63
C ARG A 448 -30.32 15.02 -34.09
N LEU A 449 -29.66 13.95 -34.49
CA LEU A 449 -28.21 13.86 -34.73
C LEU A 449 -27.84 12.43 -35.17
N PHE A 450 -28.50 11.95 -36.23
CA PHE A 450 -27.95 10.91 -37.11
C PHE A 450 -28.59 11.06 -38.49
N ARG A 451 -27.95 11.85 -39.35
CA ARG A 451 -27.83 11.60 -40.79
C ARG A 451 -26.74 12.49 -41.38
N ARG A 452 -25.74 11.83 -41.94
CA ARG A 452 -24.61 12.35 -42.70
C ARG A 452 -25.03 13.28 -43.83
N SER A 453 -24.24 14.32 -44.05
CA SER A 453 -23.70 14.75 -45.35
C SER A 453 -22.45 15.57 -45.06
#